data_AF-A0A918R8M4-F1
#
_entry.id   AF-A0A918R8M4-F1
#
_cell.length_a   1.000
_cell.length_b   1.000
_cell.length_c   1.000
_cell.angle_alpha   90.00
_cell.angle_beta   90.00
_cell.angle_gamma   90.00
#
_symmetry.space_group_name_H-M   'P 1'
#
loop_
_entity.id
_entity.type
_entity.pdbx_description
1 polymer ?
#
loop_
_entity_poly.entity_id
_entity_poly.type
_entity_poly.pdbx_seq_one_letter_code
_entity_poly.pdbx_strand_id
1 'polypeptide(L)'
;MIPHGRPTMTEDDIAAASGLPLHTWRPRHGADFRARIPVVDPRARLRLYDADQALAHIAGKPIPTLPGTGPHPGDLLTDKEAGALLGIDPSTVRAYATTGYLPKGTDRHGRTWWPRHTVLARRDAGDRRHQNPGQQPGDPRNRAPRPRHDPRIAEIADLARRSPLTTTEIAQRYDVSDRTAQRLLAAARRHATG
;
A
#
# COMPACT_ATOMS: atom_id res chain seq x y z
N MET A 1 -15.14 1.83 -4.68
CA MET A 1 -14.79 1.85 -6.11
C MET A 1 -14.46 3.26 -6.55
N ILE A 2 -13.50 3.44 -7.46
CA ILE A 2 -13.31 4.68 -8.23
C ILE A 2 -13.80 4.40 -9.67
N PRO A 3 -14.82 5.12 -10.16
CA PRO A 3 -15.31 4.98 -11.53
C PRO A 3 -14.23 5.27 -12.58
N HIS A 4 -14.26 4.53 -13.67
CA HIS A 4 -13.36 4.76 -14.80
C HIS A 4 -13.48 6.19 -15.37
N GLY A 5 -12.34 6.79 -15.71
CA GLY A 5 -12.30 8.11 -16.36
C GLY A 5 -12.69 9.29 -15.47
N ARG A 6 -12.95 9.05 -14.17
CA ARG A 6 -13.31 10.10 -13.22
C ARG A 6 -12.18 10.34 -12.22
N PRO A 7 -11.51 11.50 -12.27
CA PRO A 7 -10.58 11.86 -11.22
C PRO A 7 -11.33 11.98 -9.88
N THR A 8 -10.68 11.54 -8.80
CA THR A 8 -11.24 11.61 -7.45
C THR A 8 -10.33 12.41 -6.54
N MET A 9 -10.93 13.09 -5.56
CA MET A 9 -10.23 13.90 -4.57
C MET A 9 -10.61 13.47 -3.14
N THR A 10 -9.65 13.57 -2.24
CA THR A 10 -9.86 13.49 -0.80
C THR A 10 -10.29 14.85 -0.24
N GLU A 11 -10.79 14.89 1.00
CA GLU A 11 -11.06 16.18 1.67
C GLU A 11 -9.80 17.05 1.81
N ASP A 12 -8.62 16.43 1.89
CA ASP A 12 -7.34 17.14 1.97
C ASP A 12 -7.03 17.84 0.65
N ASP A 13 -7.19 17.13 -0.47
CA ASP A 13 -7.05 17.70 -1.82
C ASP A 13 -8.06 18.85 -2.05
N ILE A 14 -9.30 18.70 -1.58
CA ILE A 14 -10.36 19.71 -1.69
C ILE A 14 -10.04 20.94 -0.85
N ALA A 15 -9.55 20.75 0.38
CA ALA A 15 -9.12 21.83 1.24
C ALA A 15 -7.95 22.61 0.61
N ALA A 16 -6.95 21.88 0.10
CA ALA A 16 -5.82 22.46 -0.63
C ALA A 16 -6.27 23.24 -1.87
N ALA A 17 -7.20 22.71 -2.66
CA ALA A 17 -7.79 23.40 -3.81
C ALA A 17 -8.58 24.65 -3.42
N SER A 18 -9.11 24.70 -2.20
CA SER A 18 -9.77 25.88 -1.63
C SER A 18 -8.79 26.88 -1.00
N GLY A 19 -7.48 26.60 -1.03
CA GLY A 19 -6.45 27.43 -0.40
C GLY A 19 -6.44 27.39 1.12
N LEU A 20 -7.06 26.38 1.75
CA LEU A 20 -7.21 26.27 3.20
C LEU A 20 -6.57 24.97 3.72
N PRO A 21 -5.91 25.00 4.89
CA PRO A 21 -5.53 23.77 5.59
C PRO A 21 -6.76 22.95 5.96
N LEU A 22 -6.67 21.61 5.88
CA LEU A 22 -7.80 20.70 6.15
C LEU A 22 -8.48 20.94 7.50
N HIS A 23 -7.71 21.21 8.55
CA HIS A 23 -8.24 21.47 9.89
C HIS A 23 -9.05 22.76 9.98
N THR A 24 -8.77 23.75 9.12
CA THR A 24 -9.55 25.00 8.99
C THR A 24 -10.75 24.81 8.07
N TRP A 25 -10.56 24.08 6.97
CA TRP A 25 -11.59 23.85 5.96
C TRP A 25 -12.77 23.02 6.51
N ARG A 26 -12.48 21.96 7.27
CA ARG A 26 -13.50 21.06 7.83
C ARG A 26 -14.61 21.75 8.63
N PRO A 27 -14.31 22.58 9.64
CA PRO A 27 -15.36 23.26 10.41
C PRO A 27 -16.08 24.35 9.60
N ARG A 28 -15.42 25.00 8.64
CA ARG A 28 -16.00 26.12 7.88
C ARG A 28 -16.87 25.68 6.71
N HIS A 29 -16.42 24.69 5.95
CA HIS A 29 -17.02 24.29 4.67
C HIS A 29 -17.39 22.80 4.63
N GLY A 30 -16.76 21.97 5.46
CA GLY A 30 -16.87 20.52 5.35
C GLY A 30 -18.28 19.97 5.59
N ALA A 31 -19.14 20.64 6.37
CA ALA A 31 -20.51 20.19 6.58
C ALA A 31 -21.39 20.44 5.34
N ASP A 32 -21.40 21.67 4.82
CA ASP A 32 -22.16 22.04 3.61
C ASP A 32 -21.67 21.28 2.38
N PHE A 33 -20.34 21.13 2.23
CA PHE A 33 -19.73 20.35 1.15
C PHE A 33 -20.28 18.91 1.11
N ARG A 34 -20.26 18.21 2.26
CA ARG A 34 -20.71 16.82 2.36
C ARG A 34 -22.20 16.65 2.16
N ALA A 35 -22.99 17.69 2.41
CA ALA A 35 -24.43 17.67 2.16
C ALA A 35 -24.76 17.77 0.66
N ARG A 36 -23.88 18.41 -0.12
CA ARG A 36 -24.10 18.66 -1.55
C ARG A 36 -23.39 17.66 -2.47
N ILE A 37 -22.18 17.26 -2.12
CA ILE A 37 -21.36 16.38 -2.96
C ILE A 37 -21.39 14.95 -2.39
N PRO A 38 -21.96 13.99 -3.13
CA PRO A 38 -21.97 12.60 -2.69
C PRO A 38 -20.56 12.03 -2.71
N VAL A 39 -20.30 11.11 -1.78
CA VAL A 39 -19.09 10.27 -1.85
C VAL A 39 -19.24 9.25 -2.99
N VAL A 40 -18.15 9.03 -3.69
CA VAL A 40 -18.08 8.08 -4.83
C VAL A 40 -18.37 6.66 -4.38
N ASP A 41 -17.94 6.29 -3.17
CA ASP A 41 -18.23 5.01 -2.55
C ASP A 41 -18.57 5.21 -1.06
N PRO A 42 -19.85 5.14 -0.67
CA PRO A 42 -20.26 5.31 0.73
C PRO A 42 -19.85 4.15 1.64
N ARG A 43 -19.47 2.98 1.09
CA ARG A 43 -19.03 1.82 1.87
C ARG A 43 -17.53 1.88 2.18
N ALA A 44 -16.79 2.71 1.45
CA ALA A 44 -15.36 2.89 1.67
C ALA A 44 -15.09 3.69 2.95
N ARG A 45 -14.09 3.24 3.72
CA ARG A 45 -13.59 4.00 4.88
C ARG A 45 -12.92 5.32 4.47
N LEU A 46 -12.32 5.35 3.28
CA LEU A 46 -11.74 6.57 2.72
C LEU A 46 -12.82 7.27 1.91
N ARG A 47 -13.16 8.49 2.31
CA ARG A 47 -14.12 9.32 1.58
C ARG A 47 -13.43 9.91 0.37
N LEU A 48 -13.87 9.47 -0.80
CA LEU A 48 -13.47 10.03 -2.09
C LEU A 48 -14.67 10.73 -2.71
N TYR A 49 -14.40 11.86 -3.32
CA TYR A 49 -15.37 12.68 -4.04
C TYR A 49 -14.99 12.73 -5.52
N ASP A 50 -15.98 12.89 -6.38
CA ASP A 50 -15.72 13.17 -7.79
C ASP A 50 -15.05 14.55 -7.90
N ALA A 51 -13.91 14.61 -8.58
CA ALA A 51 -13.10 15.82 -8.64
C ALA A 51 -13.83 16.95 -9.38
N ASP A 52 -14.56 16.64 -10.46
CA ASP A 52 -15.27 17.64 -11.25
C ASP A 52 -16.41 18.25 -10.42
N GLN A 53 -17.15 17.42 -9.68
CA GLN A 53 -18.20 17.89 -8.78
C GLN A 53 -17.63 18.72 -7.61
N ALA A 54 -16.53 18.26 -7.01
CA ALA A 54 -15.90 18.96 -5.89
C ALA A 54 -15.38 20.34 -6.34
N LEU A 55 -14.67 20.40 -7.46
CA LEU A 55 -14.14 21.64 -8.01
C LEU A 55 -15.25 22.58 -8.49
N ALA A 56 -16.30 22.06 -9.11
CA ALA A 56 -17.46 22.87 -9.50
C ALA A 56 -18.09 23.55 -8.28
N HIS A 57 -18.27 22.79 -7.18
CA HIS A 57 -18.83 23.33 -5.95
C HIS A 57 -17.92 24.37 -5.28
N ILE A 58 -16.61 24.12 -5.18
CA ILE A 58 -15.65 25.10 -4.66
C ILE A 58 -15.68 26.39 -5.49
N ALA A 59 -15.80 26.26 -6.82
CA ALA A 59 -15.86 27.39 -7.75
C ALA A 59 -17.24 28.07 -7.81
N GLY A 60 -18.23 27.63 -7.05
CA GLY A 60 -19.61 28.15 -7.11
C GLY A 60 -20.32 27.90 -8.45
N LYS A 61 -19.85 26.91 -9.22
CA LYS A 61 -20.42 26.52 -10.51
C LYS A 61 -21.51 25.45 -10.34
N PRO A 62 -22.43 25.30 -11.31
CA PRO A 62 -23.37 24.19 -11.33
C PRO A 62 -22.65 22.84 -11.24
N ILE A 63 -23.13 21.96 -10.37
CA ILE A 63 -22.53 20.64 -10.15
C ILE A 63 -22.87 19.74 -11.34
N PRO A 64 -21.88 19.18 -12.06
CA PRO A 64 -22.13 18.30 -13.19
C PRO A 64 -22.81 17.00 -12.72
N THR A 65 -23.76 16.51 -13.51
CA THR A 65 -24.42 15.23 -13.26
C THR A 65 -23.45 14.08 -13.54
N LEU A 66 -23.47 13.05 -12.69
CA LEU A 66 -22.69 11.84 -12.94
C LEU A 66 -23.33 11.05 -14.09
N PRO A 67 -22.53 10.52 -15.05
CA PRO A 67 -23.04 9.59 -16.05
C PRO A 67 -23.52 8.31 -15.36
N GLY A 68 -24.47 7.62 -16.00
CA GLY A 68 -25.11 6.43 -15.45
C GLY A 68 -24.12 5.43 -14.87
N THR A 69 -24.35 5.06 -13.61
CA THR A 69 -23.51 4.23 -12.73
C THR A 69 -23.57 2.73 -13.09
N GLY A 70 -23.41 2.42 -14.38
CA GLY A 70 -23.17 1.06 -14.82
C GLY A 70 -21.75 0.61 -14.42
N PRO A 71 -21.53 -0.66 -14.00
CA PRO A 71 -20.18 -1.16 -13.76
C PRO A 71 -19.34 -1.08 -15.03
N HIS A 72 -18.20 -0.39 -14.98
CA HIS A 72 -17.28 -0.27 -16.10
C HIS A 72 -16.06 -1.19 -15.91
N PRO A 73 -15.55 -1.87 -16.97
CA PRO A 73 -14.36 -2.72 -16.85
C PRO A 73 -13.10 -1.99 -16.37
N GLY A 74 -13.03 -0.68 -16.61
CA GLY A 74 -11.95 0.19 -16.12
C GLY A 74 -12.14 0.71 -14.70
N ASP A 75 -13.20 0.32 -13.99
CA ASP A 75 -13.40 0.76 -12.60
C ASP A 75 -12.28 0.25 -11.72
N LEU A 76 -11.79 1.11 -10.84
CA LEU A 76 -10.78 0.76 -9.87
C LEU A 76 -11.45 0.29 -8.58
N LEU A 77 -11.14 -0.95 -8.19
CA LEU A 77 -11.73 -1.63 -7.05
C LEU A 77 -10.77 -1.62 -5.87
N THR A 78 -11.33 -1.50 -4.68
CA THR A 78 -10.63 -1.81 -3.44
C THR A 78 -10.37 -3.32 -3.33
N ASP A 79 -9.49 -3.72 -2.43
CA ASP A 79 -9.27 -5.13 -2.07
C ASP A 79 -10.56 -5.84 -1.63
N LYS A 80 -11.43 -5.13 -0.89
CA LYS A 80 -12.75 -5.63 -0.48
C LYS A 80 -13.67 -5.91 -1.66
N GLU A 81 -13.74 -4.98 -2.60
CA GLU A 81 -14.58 -5.13 -3.79
C GLU A 81 -14.03 -6.21 -4.74
N ALA A 82 -12.70 -6.23 -4.92
CA ALA A 82 -12.04 -7.28 -5.69
C ALA A 82 -12.25 -8.67 -5.05
N GLY A 83 -12.15 -8.76 -3.72
CA GLY A 83 -12.42 -9.98 -2.96
C GLY A 83 -13.86 -10.45 -3.13
N ALA A 84 -14.83 -9.54 -3.05
CA ALA A 84 -16.24 -9.85 -3.27
C ALA A 84 -16.51 -10.37 -4.69
N LEU A 85 -15.86 -9.82 -5.73
CA LEU A 85 -16.00 -10.32 -7.10
C LEU A 85 -15.36 -11.69 -7.32
N LEU A 86 -14.29 -11.99 -6.58
CA LEU A 86 -13.56 -13.26 -6.65
C LEU A 86 -14.09 -14.32 -5.68
N GLY A 87 -14.97 -13.96 -4.74
CA GLY A 87 -15.41 -14.84 -3.67
C GLY A 87 -14.33 -15.18 -2.65
N ILE A 88 -13.37 -14.27 -2.40
CA ILE A 88 -12.24 -14.48 -1.50
C ILE A 88 -12.07 -13.32 -0.49
N ASP A 89 -11.30 -13.57 0.56
CA ASP A 89 -11.00 -12.55 1.58
C ASP A 89 -10.09 -11.43 1.03
N PRO A 90 -10.26 -10.16 1.46
CA PRO A 90 -9.42 -9.04 1.00
C PRO A 90 -7.92 -9.24 1.26
N SER A 91 -7.55 -9.93 2.34
CA SER A 91 -6.13 -10.28 2.60
C SER A 91 -5.57 -11.23 1.54
N THR A 92 -6.40 -12.12 1.01
CA THR A 92 -6.03 -13.05 -0.08
C THR A 92 -5.80 -12.29 -1.38
N VAL A 93 -6.60 -11.25 -1.66
CA VAL A 93 -6.38 -10.36 -2.82
C VAL A 93 -4.99 -9.72 -2.76
N ARG A 94 -4.58 -9.21 -1.60
CA ARG A 94 -3.24 -8.62 -1.41
C ARG A 94 -2.13 -9.67 -1.54
N ALA A 95 -2.36 -10.86 -0.99
CA ALA A 95 -1.43 -11.98 -1.12
C ALA A 95 -1.24 -12.36 -2.60
N TYR A 96 -2.33 -12.45 -3.36
CA TYR A 96 -2.29 -12.72 -4.80
C TYR A 96 -1.54 -11.66 -5.59
N ALA A 97 -1.73 -10.39 -5.26
CA ALA A 97 -0.98 -9.30 -5.88
C ALA A 97 0.53 -9.42 -5.59
N THR A 98 0.90 -9.96 -4.43
CA THR A 98 2.30 -10.17 -4.03
C THR A 98 2.92 -11.38 -4.71
N THR A 99 2.16 -12.48 -4.84
CA THR A 99 2.64 -13.73 -5.46
C THR A 99 2.53 -13.73 -6.99
N GLY A 100 2.09 -12.63 -7.60
CA GLY A 100 1.90 -12.52 -9.06
C GLY A 100 0.66 -13.24 -9.59
N TYR A 101 -0.20 -13.73 -8.69
CA TYR A 101 -1.42 -14.47 -9.04
C TYR A 101 -2.61 -13.55 -9.37
N LEU A 102 -2.49 -12.29 -8.96
CA LEU A 102 -3.27 -11.16 -9.45
C LEU A 102 -2.24 -10.08 -9.85
N PRO A 103 -2.49 -9.27 -10.89
CA PRO A 103 -1.62 -8.15 -11.18
C PRO A 103 -1.46 -7.21 -9.99
N LYS A 104 -0.29 -6.58 -9.90
CA LYS A 104 -0.06 -5.52 -8.93
C LYS A 104 -1.10 -4.44 -9.17
N GLY A 105 -1.80 -4.05 -8.11
CA GLY A 105 -2.72 -2.92 -8.19
C GLY A 105 -1.97 -1.60 -8.34
N THR A 106 -2.70 -0.55 -8.64
CA THR A 106 -2.18 0.81 -8.76
C THR A 106 -2.41 1.56 -7.44
N ASP A 107 -1.38 2.23 -6.94
CA ASP A 107 -1.51 3.04 -5.73
C ASP A 107 -2.14 4.40 -6.06
N ARG A 108 -3.22 4.72 -5.35
CA ARG A 108 -3.95 5.99 -5.46
C ARG A 108 -4.55 6.36 -4.11
N HIS A 109 -4.38 7.61 -3.71
CA HIS A 109 -4.86 8.11 -2.41
C HIS A 109 -4.34 7.29 -1.21
N GLY A 110 -3.08 6.86 -1.28
CA GLY A 110 -2.43 6.05 -0.25
C GLY A 110 -2.96 4.62 -0.10
N ARG A 111 -3.68 4.11 -1.11
CA ARG A 111 -4.22 2.74 -1.13
C ARG A 111 -4.01 2.09 -2.49
N THR A 112 -3.90 0.77 -2.51
CA THR A 112 -3.81 -0.01 -3.75
C THR A 112 -5.20 -0.31 -4.31
N TRP A 113 -5.34 -0.16 -5.62
CA TRP A 113 -6.58 -0.37 -6.36
C TRP A 113 -6.39 -1.33 -7.53
N TRP A 114 -7.39 -2.15 -7.82
CA TRP A 114 -7.35 -3.13 -8.91
C TRP A 114 -8.35 -2.80 -10.01
N PRO A 115 -7.95 -2.76 -11.29
CA PRO A 115 -8.89 -2.62 -12.37
C PRO A 115 -9.90 -3.78 -12.40
N ARG A 116 -11.18 -3.45 -12.57
CA ARG A 116 -12.28 -4.43 -12.56
C ARG A 116 -12.10 -5.51 -13.62
N HIS A 117 -11.69 -5.14 -14.84
CA HIS A 117 -11.45 -6.10 -15.92
C HIS A 117 -10.40 -7.14 -15.55
N THR A 118 -9.34 -6.75 -14.84
CA THR A 118 -8.30 -7.66 -14.37
C THR A 118 -8.83 -8.66 -13.35
N VAL A 119 -9.66 -8.19 -12.42
CA VAL A 119 -10.31 -9.04 -11.42
C VAL A 119 -11.29 -10.01 -12.07
N LEU A 120 -12.09 -9.54 -13.03
CA LEU A 120 -13.02 -10.38 -13.79
C LEU A 120 -12.30 -11.40 -14.67
N ALA A 121 -11.25 -11.00 -15.40
CA ALA A 121 -10.43 -11.92 -16.17
C ALA A 121 -9.85 -13.03 -15.29
N ARG A 122 -9.43 -12.71 -14.05
CA ARG A 122 -9.01 -13.73 -13.09
C ARG A 122 -10.16 -14.65 -12.68
N ARG A 123 -11.33 -14.10 -12.34
CA ARG A 123 -12.52 -14.91 -12.00
C ARG A 123 -12.83 -15.90 -13.12
N ASP A 124 -12.87 -15.40 -14.36
CA ASP A 124 -13.24 -16.17 -15.55
C ASP A 124 -12.17 -17.21 -15.92
N ALA A 125 -10.89 -16.96 -15.61
CA ALA A 125 -9.81 -17.93 -15.79
C ALA A 125 -9.88 -19.15 -14.84
N GLY A 126 -10.70 -19.09 -13.78
CA GLY A 126 -10.88 -20.16 -12.79
C GLY A 126 -9.70 -20.31 -11.81
N ASP A 127 -9.87 -21.08 -10.74
CA ASP A 127 -8.77 -21.35 -9.79
C ASP A 127 -7.75 -22.36 -10.34
N ARG A 128 -6.74 -21.84 -11.05
CA ARG A 128 -5.63 -22.63 -11.60
C ARG A 128 -4.47 -22.84 -10.63
N ARG A 129 -4.65 -22.60 -9.32
CA ARG A 129 -3.59 -22.84 -8.30
C ARG A 129 -3.01 -24.26 -8.37
N HIS A 130 -3.78 -25.22 -8.87
CA HIS A 130 -3.37 -26.62 -9.03
C HIS A 130 -2.67 -26.94 -10.38
N GLN A 131 -2.56 -25.98 -11.31
CA GLN A 131 -1.91 -26.21 -12.61
C GLN A 131 -0.42 -25.82 -12.65
N ASN A 132 0.10 -25.19 -11.60
CA ASN A 132 1.53 -24.91 -11.43
C ASN A 132 2.10 -25.70 -10.25
N PRO A 133 2.70 -26.89 -10.46
CA PRO A 133 3.20 -27.74 -9.37
C PRO A 133 4.42 -27.18 -8.61
N GLY A 134 4.94 -26.00 -8.96
CA GLY A 134 6.16 -25.42 -8.36
C GLY A 134 5.99 -24.16 -7.50
N GLN A 135 4.80 -23.55 -7.47
CA GLN A 135 4.59 -22.28 -6.75
C GLN A 135 3.31 -22.31 -5.92
N GLN A 136 3.31 -23.14 -4.88
CA GLN A 136 2.27 -23.05 -3.86
C GLN A 136 2.50 -21.81 -3.00
N PRO A 137 1.51 -20.91 -2.86
CA PRO A 137 1.57 -19.81 -1.91
C PRO A 137 1.71 -20.37 -0.49
N GLY A 138 2.80 -20.04 0.20
CA GLY A 138 3.13 -20.59 1.52
C GLY A 138 4.20 -21.70 1.51
N ASP A 139 4.66 -22.15 0.34
CA ASP A 139 5.81 -23.06 0.26
C ASP A 139 7.03 -22.38 0.92
N PRO A 140 7.63 -22.99 1.96
CA PRO A 140 8.84 -22.48 2.60
C PRO A 140 9.98 -22.16 1.63
N ARG A 141 10.03 -22.81 0.47
CA ARG A 141 11.04 -22.62 -0.58
C ARG A 141 10.86 -21.34 -1.39
N ASN A 142 9.64 -20.76 -1.40
CA ASN A 142 9.31 -19.51 -2.10
C ASN A 142 9.41 -18.26 -1.20
N ARG A 143 9.77 -18.43 0.08
CA ARG A 143 10.04 -17.31 0.98
C ARG A 143 11.37 -16.68 0.58
N ALA A 144 11.39 -15.37 0.32
CA ALA A 144 12.64 -14.63 0.15
C ALA A 144 13.60 -15.03 1.29
N PRO A 145 14.87 -15.38 1.01
CA PRO A 145 15.80 -15.78 2.05
C PRO A 145 15.78 -14.73 3.16
N ARG A 146 15.49 -15.16 4.40
CA ARG A 146 15.72 -14.29 5.56
C ARG A 146 17.16 -13.78 5.44
N PRO A 147 17.42 -12.48 5.67
CA PRO A 147 18.79 -11.96 5.64
C PRO A 147 19.65 -12.89 6.48
N ARG A 148 20.58 -13.61 5.84
CA ARG A 148 21.49 -14.50 6.55
C ARG A 148 22.22 -13.63 7.57
N HIS A 149 22.32 -14.14 8.79
CA HIS A 149 23.14 -13.54 9.83
C HIS A 149 24.51 -13.26 9.23
N ASP A 150 24.94 -11.99 9.25
CA ASP A 150 26.24 -11.61 8.72
C ASP A 150 27.30 -12.38 9.52
N PRO A 151 28.14 -13.22 8.90
CA PRO A 151 29.08 -14.09 9.62
C PRO A 151 30.02 -13.29 10.53
N ARG A 152 30.28 -12.03 10.18
CA ARG A 152 31.11 -11.10 10.97
C ARG A 152 30.54 -10.81 12.35
N ILE A 153 29.23 -10.97 12.56
CA ILE A 153 28.58 -10.69 13.85
C ILE A 153 29.03 -11.67 14.93
N ALA A 154 29.21 -12.96 14.61
CA ALA A 154 29.67 -13.96 15.57
C ALA A 154 31.14 -13.74 15.96
N GLU A 155 31.97 -13.36 14.98
CA GLU A 155 33.37 -13.01 15.18
C GLU A 155 33.54 -11.74 16.03
N ILE A 156 32.78 -10.68 15.73
CA ILE A 156 32.76 -9.44 16.51
C ILE A 156 32.27 -9.70 17.94
N ALA A 157 31.28 -10.58 18.12
CA ALA A 157 30.79 -10.95 19.44
C ALA A 157 31.88 -11.69 20.26
N ASP A 158 32.66 -12.56 19.62
CA ASP A 158 33.76 -13.24 20.31
C ASP A 158 34.90 -12.30 20.68
N LEU A 159 35.28 -11.40 19.77
CA LEU A 159 36.30 -10.39 20.02
C LEU A 159 35.86 -9.41 21.13
N ALA A 160 34.59 -8.99 21.12
CA ALA A 160 34.03 -8.10 22.14
C ALA A 160 33.98 -8.72 23.54
N ARG A 161 33.97 -10.07 23.65
CA ARG A 161 34.09 -10.76 24.95
C ARG A 161 35.50 -10.70 25.53
N ARG A 162 36.53 -10.63 24.67
CA ARG A 162 37.94 -10.63 25.07
C ARG A 162 38.45 -9.22 25.38
N SER A 163 37.94 -8.21 24.68
CA SER A 163 38.30 -6.80 24.87
C SER A 163 37.17 -5.88 24.39
N PRO A 164 36.97 -4.69 25.01
CA PRO A 164 36.02 -3.71 24.50
C PRO A 164 36.37 -3.29 23.06
N LEU A 165 35.45 -3.51 22.12
CA LEU A 165 35.59 -3.07 20.73
C LEU A 165 34.84 -1.77 20.47
N THR A 166 35.51 -0.86 19.77
CA THR A 166 34.93 0.39 19.28
C THR A 166 34.45 0.27 17.83
N THR A 167 33.57 1.17 17.42
CA THR A 167 33.08 1.27 16.04
C THR A 167 34.21 1.46 15.04
N THR A 168 35.18 2.33 15.37
CA THR A 168 36.30 2.68 14.48
C THR A 168 37.19 1.46 14.20
N GLU A 169 37.45 0.64 15.22
CA GLU A 169 38.22 -0.60 15.07
C GLU A 169 37.50 -1.63 14.17
N ILE A 170 36.17 -1.69 14.23
CA ILE A 170 35.37 -2.56 13.36
C ILE A 170 35.32 -2.02 11.93
N ALA A 171 35.19 -0.70 11.76
CA ALA A 171 35.23 -0.05 10.45
C ALA A 171 36.56 -0.32 9.74
N GLN A 172 37.68 -0.15 10.44
CA GLN A 172 39.02 -0.43 9.93
C GLN A 172 39.25 -1.92 9.67
N ARG A 173 38.85 -2.80 10.59
CA ARG A 173 39.09 -4.25 10.48
C ARG A 173 38.33 -4.90 9.32
N TYR A 174 37.11 -4.44 9.02
CA TYR A 174 36.27 -5.03 7.98
C TYR A 174 36.14 -4.17 6.73
N ASP A 175 36.90 -3.06 6.64
CA ASP A 175 36.84 -2.07 5.55
C ASP A 175 35.40 -1.65 5.22
N VAL A 176 34.67 -1.24 6.25
CA VAL A 176 33.26 -0.83 6.12
C VAL A 176 33.05 0.58 6.64
N SER A 177 32.00 1.24 6.14
CA SER A 177 31.59 2.54 6.67
C SER A 177 31.22 2.47 8.15
N ASP A 178 31.41 3.57 8.88
CA ASP A 178 31.06 3.68 10.30
C ASP A 178 29.62 3.26 10.59
N ARG A 179 28.68 3.62 9.71
CA ARG A 179 27.26 3.21 9.83
C ARG A 179 27.09 1.69 9.77
N THR A 180 27.89 1.02 8.95
CA THR A 180 27.89 -0.44 8.84
C THR A 180 28.58 -1.08 10.04
N ALA A 181 29.69 -0.51 10.52
CA ALA A 181 30.39 -0.94 11.72
C ALA A 181 29.51 -0.82 12.98
N GLN A 182 28.80 0.29 13.15
CA GLN A 182 27.81 0.49 14.22
C GLN A 182 26.73 -0.58 14.19
N ARG A 183 26.20 -0.88 12.99
CA ARG A 183 25.18 -1.92 12.82
C ARG A 183 25.70 -3.31 13.19
N LEU A 184 26.93 -3.64 12.80
CA LEU A 184 27.57 -4.92 13.12
C LEU A 184 27.84 -5.05 14.63
N LEU A 185 28.38 -4.00 15.27
CA LEU A 185 28.64 -3.98 16.72
C LEU A 185 27.33 -4.11 17.53
N ALA A 186 26.28 -3.39 17.13
CA ALA A 186 24.97 -3.49 17.77
C ALA A 186 24.33 -4.88 17.61
N ALA A 187 24.51 -5.50 16.43
CA ALA A 187 24.05 -6.87 16.20
C ALA A 187 24.84 -7.89 17.02
N ALA A 188 26.17 -7.72 17.15
CA ALA A 188 27.04 -8.59 17.94
C ALA A 188 26.70 -8.56 19.44
N ARG A 189 26.39 -7.38 19.99
CA ARG A 189 25.92 -7.24 21.37
C ARG A 189 24.62 -8.02 21.62
N ARG A 190 23.65 -7.91 20.71
CA ARG A 190 22.39 -8.67 20.80
C ARG A 190 22.61 -10.18 20.68
N HIS A 191 23.54 -10.61 19.83
CA HIS A 191 23.92 -12.02 19.68
C HIS A 191 24.63 -12.59 20.92
N ALA A 192 25.34 -11.76 21.69
CA ALA A 192 26.00 -12.21 22.93
C ALA A 192 25.04 -12.33 24.13
N THR A 193 23.81 -11.81 24.02
CA THR A 193 22.83 -11.78 25.14
C THR A 193 21.67 -12.77 24.98
N GLY A 194 21.62 -13.52 23.88
CA GLY A 194 20.62 -14.56 23.60
C GLY A 194 21.27 -15.93 23.47
#